data_AF-A0A8T4V506-F1
#
_entry.id   AF-A0A8T4V506-F1
#
_cell.length_a   1.000
_cell.length_b   1.000
_cell.length_c   1.000
_cell.angle_alpha   90.00
_cell.angle_beta   90.00
_cell.angle_gamma   90.00
#
_symmetry.space_group_name_H-M   'P 1'
#
loop_
_entity.id
_entity.type
_entity.pdbx_description
1 polymer ?
#
loop_
_entity_poly.entity_id
_entity_poly.type
_entity_poly.pdbx_seq_one_letter_code
_entity_poly.pdbx_strand_id
1 'polypeptide(L)'
;MATFMEQWVEKFRVYRSQKLPWLGTFFLRCRISANVMTIFSFLAGLGTVYFLLQNHFYFILFSLLHLILDGIDGVIARASTASTFGKYLDHASDQLIGVLLILKIAVVTQDYFAYIIAGLIFLGQLFYAFSRFTAPAHFPAGVIGVYTLALQLVWVMQKKNLKV
;
A
#
# COMPACT_ATOMS: atom_id res chain seq x y z
N MET A 1 30.77 -8.38 -6.01
CA MET A 1 30.70 -7.09 -6.74
C MET A 1 29.23 -6.68 -6.69
N ALA A 2 28.85 -5.77 -5.80
CA ALA A 2 27.45 -5.32 -5.69
C ALA A 2 27.07 -4.63 -7.00
N THR A 3 25.95 -5.04 -7.60
CA THR A 3 25.51 -4.46 -8.88
C THR A 3 25.16 -2.98 -8.69
N PHE A 4 25.25 -2.18 -9.75
CA PHE A 4 24.87 -0.76 -9.74
C PHE A 4 23.46 -0.53 -9.13
N MET A 5 22.54 -1.48 -9.34
CA MET A 5 21.21 -1.47 -8.75
C MET A 5 21.22 -1.63 -7.23
N GLU A 6 22.03 -2.52 -6.68
CA GLU A 6 22.14 -2.69 -5.22
C GLU A 6 22.70 -1.43 -4.55
N GLN A 7 23.66 -0.75 -5.19
CA GLN A 7 24.21 0.50 -4.67
C GLN A 7 23.19 1.65 -4.68
N TRP A 8 22.35 1.72 -5.72
CA TRP A 8 21.28 2.70 -5.80
C TRP A 8 20.16 2.43 -4.79
N VAL A 9 19.74 1.18 -4.64
CA VAL A 9 18.76 0.76 -3.63
C VAL A 9 19.27 1.11 -2.24
N GLU A 10 20.54 0.86 -1.95
CA GLU A 10 21.11 1.14 -0.64
C GLU A 10 21.26 2.65 -0.37
N LYS A 11 21.68 3.44 -1.36
CA LYS A 11 21.69 4.91 -1.26
C LYS A 11 20.29 5.47 -1.01
N PHE A 12 19.27 4.94 -1.69
CA PHE A 12 17.88 5.36 -1.49
C PHE A 12 17.36 4.94 -0.09
N ARG A 13 17.77 3.76 0.39
CA ARG A 13 17.46 3.25 1.74
C ARG A 13 18.06 4.16 2.82
N VAL A 14 19.31 4.57 2.64
CA VAL A 14 20.03 5.48 3.55
C VAL A 14 19.45 6.90 3.48
N TYR A 15 19.12 7.40 2.29
CA TYR A 15 18.49 8.72 2.15
C TYR A 15 17.11 8.78 2.82
N ARG A 16 16.30 7.72 2.71
CA ARG A 16 15.01 7.57 3.40
C ARG A 16 15.16 7.46 4.91
N SER A 17 16.22 6.83 5.41
CA SER A 17 16.48 6.73 6.86
C SER A 17 16.98 8.05 7.46
N GLN A 18 17.68 8.88 6.70
CA GLN A 18 18.32 10.11 7.20
C GLN A 18 17.41 11.35 7.19
N LYS A 19 16.40 11.44 6.30
CA LYS A 19 15.72 12.74 6.05
C LYS A 19 14.51 13.09 6.91
N LEU A 20 13.99 12.23 7.80
CA LEU A 20 12.80 12.56 8.61
C LEU A 20 12.90 12.32 10.15
N PRO A 21 14.05 12.45 10.82
CA PRO A 21 14.11 12.26 12.27
C PRO A 21 13.30 13.32 13.05
N TRP A 22 13.10 14.52 12.50
CA TRP A 22 12.25 15.52 13.15
C TRP A 22 10.80 15.04 13.26
N LEU A 23 10.25 14.46 12.19
CA LEU A 23 8.83 14.08 12.16
C LEU A 23 8.59 12.94 13.15
N GLY A 24 9.46 11.93 13.18
CA GLY A 24 9.39 10.86 14.17
C GLY A 24 9.45 11.39 15.61
N THR A 25 10.39 12.28 15.91
CA THR A 25 10.53 12.84 17.28
C THR A 25 9.41 13.80 17.66
N PHE A 26 8.77 14.48 16.70
CA PHE A 26 7.57 15.30 16.95
C PHE A 26 6.38 14.43 17.36
N PHE A 27 6.08 13.37 16.58
CA PHE A 27 4.97 12.47 16.90
C PHE A 27 5.21 11.67 18.20
N LEU A 28 6.46 11.29 18.48
CA LEU A 28 6.81 10.66 19.77
C LEU A 28 6.61 11.61 20.95
N ARG A 29 6.91 12.91 20.80
CA ARG A 29 6.58 13.91 21.83
C ARG A 29 5.08 14.05 22.06
N CYS A 30 4.27 13.87 21.02
CA CYS A 30 2.81 13.81 21.12
C CYS A 30 2.26 12.48 21.68
N ARG A 31 3.11 11.53 22.08
CA ARG A 31 2.73 10.18 22.55
C ARG A 31 1.92 9.36 21.53
N ILE A 32 2.07 9.66 20.25
CA ILE A 32 1.43 8.89 19.17
C ILE A 32 2.34 7.71 18.82
N SER A 33 1.83 6.49 18.97
CA SER A 33 2.57 5.27 18.61
C SER A 33 2.45 4.98 17.12
N ALA A 34 3.44 4.26 16.56
CA ALA A 34 3.40 3.81 15.17
C ALA A 34 2.11 3.01 14.87
N ASN A 35 1.69 2.12 15.76
CA ASN A 35 0.48 1.30 15.59
C ASN A 35 -0.79 2.14 15.42
N VAL A 36 -0.91 3.26 16.15
CA VAL A 36 -2.04 4.17 16.02
C VAL A 36 -2.04 4.82 14.65
N MET A 37 -0.85 5.23 14.17
CA MET A 37 -0.69 5.79 12.83
C MET A 37 -1.03 4.75 11.74
N THR A 38 -0.62 3.50 11.90
CA THR A 38 -1.00 2.39 11.00
C THR A 38 -2.52 2.17 10.98
N ILE A 39 -3.21 2.24 12.12
CA ILE A 39 -4.68 2.14 12.15
C ILE A 39 -5.32 3.29 11.37
N PHE A 40 -4.84 4.52 11.54
CA PHE A 40 -5.33 5.66 10.75
C PHE A 40 -5.05 5.49 9.26
N SER A 41 -3.86 4.98 8.91
CA SER A 41 -3.50 4.63 7.53
C SER A 41 -4.48 3.60 6.96
N PHE A 42 -4.78 2.55 7.71
CA PHE A 42 -5.73 1.52 7.30
C PHE A 42 -7.15 2.08 7.11
N LEU A 43 -7.63 2.93 8.02
CA LEU A 43 -8.94 3.60 7.87
C LEU A 43 -8.99 4.49 6.62
N ALA A 44 -7.91 5.22 6.33
CA ALA A 44 -7.80 5.98 5.08
C ALA A 44 -7.81 5.05 3.86
N GLY A 45 -7.12 3.91 3.92
CA GLY A 45 -7.14 2.87 2.90
C GLY A 45 -8.54 2.30 2.65
N LEU A 46 -9.33 2.08 3.69
CA LEU A 46 -10.74 1.69 3.55
C LEU A 46 -11.56 2.78 2.85
N GLY A 47 -11.30 4.05 3.16
CA GLY A 47 -11.85 5.20 2.44
C GLY A 47 -11.54 5.14 0.94
N THR A 48 -10.29 4.81 0.59
CA THR A 48 -9.85 4.62 -0.80
C THR A 48 -10.66 3.53 -1.50
N VAL A 49 -10.83 2.36 -0.87
CA VAL A 49 -11.63 1.26 -1.42
C VAL A 49 -13.09 1.66 -1.58
N TYR A 50 -13.64 2.39 -0.60
CA TYR A 50 -15.04 2.83 -0.64
C TYR A 50 -15.29 3.78 -1.82
N PHE A 51 -14.46 4.82 -1.97
CA PHE A 51 -14.63 5.83 -3.02
C PHE A 51 -14.16 5.39 -4.41
N LEU A 52 -13.48 4.23 -4.50
CA LEU A 52 -13.06 3.65 -5.76
C LEU A 52 -14.27 3.51 -6.71
N LEU A 53 -14.14 4.10 -7.90
CA LEU A 53 -15.16 4.17 -8.97
C LEU A 53 -16.44 4.98 -8.63
N GLN A 54 -16.56 5.55 -7.42
CA GLN A 54 -17.67 6.43 -7.04
C GLN A 54 -17.30 7.90 -7.19
N ASN A 55 -16.14 8.31 -6.67
CA ASN A 55 -15.69 9.69 -6.71
C ASN A 55 -14.16 9.76 -6.81
N HIS A 56 -13.68 10.26 -7.96
CA HIS A 56 -12.25 10.36 -8.26
C HIS A 56 -11.49 11.27 -7.30
N PHE A 57 -12.10 12.37 -6.85
CA PHE A 57 -11.47 13.30 -5.93
C PHE A 57 -11.25 12.66 -4.56
N TYR A 58 -12.30 12.05 -3.99
CA TYR A 58 -12.17 11.38 -2.69
C TYR A 58 -11.27 10.15 -2.77
N PHE A 59 -11.32 9.38 -3.87
CA PHE A 59 -10.39 8.28 -4.09
C PHE A 59 -8.93 8.75 -4.02
N ILE A 60 -8.57 9.82 -4.74
CA ILE A 60 -7.21 10.38 -4.72
C ILE A 60 -6.86 10.92 -3.33
N LEU A 61 -7.77 11.65 -2.70
CA LEU A 61 -7.57 12.23 -1.37
C LEU A 61 -7.26 11.15 -0.32
N PHE A 62 -8.09 10.11 -0.24
CA PHE A 62 -7.89 9.00 0.70
C PHE A 62 -6.67 8.14 0.33
N SER A 63 -6.37 7.95 -0.95
CA SER A 63 -5.16 7.24 -1.39
C SER A 63 -3.90 7.96 -0.94
N LEU A 64 -3.85 9.28 -1.14
CA LEU A 64 -2.73 10.12 -0.71
C LEU A 64 -2.62 10.14 0.81
N LEU A 65 -3.75 10.23 1.51
CA LEU A 65 -3.77 10.20 2.97
C LEU A 65 -3.20 8.88 3.49
N HIS A 66 -3.67 7.74 2.98
CA HIS A 66 -3.14 6.41 3.32
C HIS A 66 -1.63 6.34 3.07
N LEU A 67 -1.16 6.74 1.88
CA LEU A 67 0.26 6.73 1.52
C LEU A 67 1.13 7.61 2.44
N ILE A 68 0.62 8.78 2.84
CA ILE A 68 1.34 9.69 3.74
C ILE A 68 1.41 9.11 5.15
N LEU A 69 0.30 8.56 5.67
CA LEU A 69 0.23 8.00 7.02
C LEU A 69 1.12 6.76 7.17
N ASP A 70 1.12 5.89 6.15
CA ASP A 70 2.05 4.75 6.01
C ASP A 70 3.52 5.19 5.98
N GLY A 71 3.82 6.25 5.24
CA GLY A 71 5.16 6.84 5.28
C GLY A 71 5.58 7.34 6.67
N ILE A 72 4.63 7.88 7.45
CA ILE A 72 4.87 8.45 8.78
C ILE A 72 5.03 7.35 9.84
N ASP A 73 4.23 6.28 9.82
CA ASP A 73 4.33 5.23 10.83
C ASP A 73 5.69 4.52 10.78
N GLY A 74 6.26 4.32 9.59
CA GLY A 74 7.60 3.78 9.40
C GLY A 74 8.68 4.73 9.88
N VAL A 75 8.47 6.05 9.78
CA VAL A 75 9.38 7.06 10.38
C VAL A 75 9.32 7.00 11.90
N ILE A 76 8.12 6.91 12.49
CA ILE A 76 7.93 6.79 13.94
C ILE A 76 8.57 5.49 14.44
N ALA A 77 8.33 4.37 13.75
CA ALA A 77 8.87 3.05 14.11
C ALA A 77 10.40 3.02 14.08
N ARG A 78 11.05 3.79 13.18
CA ARG A 78 12.51 3.96 13.16
C ARG A 78 13.05 4.87 14.26
N ALA A 79 12.25 5.85 14.69
CA ALA A 79 12.61 6.76 15.76
C ALA A 79 12.34 6.18 17.16
N SER A 80 11.50 5.15 17.26
CA SER A 80 11.20 4.40 18.49
C SER A 80 11.76 2.98 18.46
N THR A 81 11.55 2.20 19.53
CA THR A 81 11.80 0.76 19.51
C THR A 81 10.77 0.07 18.60
N ALA A 82 11.22 -0.39 17.43
CA ALA A 82 10.37 -1.12 16.50
C ALA A 82 9.81 -2.40 17.17
N SER A 83 8.48 -2.54 17.18
CA SER A 83 7.83 -3.73 17.71
C SER A 83 7.61 -4.77 16.61
N THR A 84 7.79 -6.04 16.95
CA THR A 84 7.47 -7.15 16.04
C THR A 84 6.01 -7.06 15.58
N PHE A 85 5.07 -6.85 16.52
CA PHE A 85 3.65 -6.69 16.22
C PHE A 85 3.36 -5.55 15.23
N GLY A 86 3.96 -4.37 15.42
CA GLY A 86 3.76 -3.23 14.52
C GLY A 86 4.15 -3.54 13.08
N LYS A 87 5.25 -4.28 12.88
CA LYS A 87 5.67 -4.74 11.55
C LYS A 87 4.66 -5.69 10.89
N TYR A 88 4.02 -6.56 11.67
CA TYR A 88 2.95 -7.42 11.14
C TYR A 88 1.69 -6.62 10.82
N LEU A 89 1.31 -5.67 11.67
CA LEU A 89 0.13 -4.83 11.49
C LEU A 89 0.23 -3.94 10.26
N ASP A 90 1.38 -3.28 10.09
CA ASP A 90 1.75 -2.45 8.93
C ASP A 90 1.57 -3.23 7.62
N HIS A 91 2.32 -4.33 7.50
CA HIS A 91 2.25 -5.14 6.29
C HIS A 91 0.86 -5.75 6.06
N ALA A 92 0.19 -6.27 7.09
CA ALA A 92 -1.14 -6.84 6.93
C ALA A 92 -2.15 -5.78 6.45
N SER A 93 -2.06 -4.56 6.97
CA SER A 93 -2.93 -3.45 6.58
C SER A 93 -2.77 -3.12 5.10
N ASP A 94 -1.54 -2.91 4.63
CA ASP A 94 -1.24 -2.61 3.22
C ASP A 94 -1.72 -3.70 2.27
N GLN A 95 -1.42 -4.96 2.60
CA GLN A 95 -1.78 -6.10 1.79
C GLN A 95 -3.30 -6.26 1.68
N LEU A 96 -4.03 -6.05 2.80
CA LEU A 96 -5.49 -6.10 2.82
C LEU A 96 -6.10 -4.99 1.97
N ILE A 97 -5.62 -3.75 2.06
CA ILE A 97 -6.11 -2.65 1.21
C ILE A 97 -5.89 -2.98 -0.27
N GLY A 98 -4.71 -3.50 -0.65
CA GLY A 98 -4.42 -3.91 -2.02
C GLY A 98 -5.39 -4.96 -2.57
N VAL A 99 -5.70 -6.00 -1.78
CA VAL A 99 -6.67 -7.05 -2.17
C VAL A 99 -8.09 -6.49 -2.26
N LEU A 100 -8.50 -5.66 -1.29
CA LEU A 100 -9.82 -5.05 -1.28
C LEU A 100 -10.06 -4.13 -2.49
N LEU A 101 -9.03 -3.43 -2.98
CA LEU A 101 -9.12 -2.63 -4.20
C LEU A 101 -9.44 -3.50 -5.43
N ILE A 102 -8.73 -4.62 -5.61
CA ILE A 102 -8.99 -5.54 -6.74
C ILE A 102 -10.36 -6.18 -6.59
N LEU A 103 -10.75 -6.57 -5.37
CA LEU A 103 -12.06 -7.14 -5.11
C LEU A 103 -13.19 -6.15 -5.43
N LYS A 104 -13.03 -4.87 -5.05
CA LYS A 104 -13.99 -3.81 -5.37
C LYS A 104 -14.12 -3.62 -6.88
N ILE A 105 -13.01 -3.67 -7.62
CA ILE A 105 -13.03 -3.65 -9.09
C ILE A 105 -13.82 -4.85 -9.61
N ALA A 106 -13.49 -6.06 -9.16
CA ALA A 106 -14.15 -7.30 -9.59
C ALA A 106 -15.67 -7.26 -9.38
N VAL A 107 -16.13 -6.70 -8.25
CA VAL A 107 -17.54 -6.50 -7.93
C VAL A 107 -18.19 -5.48 -8.88
N VAL A 108 -17.51 -4.39 -9.22
CA VAL A 108 -18.09 -3.35 -10.09
C VAL A 108 -18.10 -3.78 -11.55
N THR A 109 -17.05 -4.45 -12.02
CA THR A 109 -16.92 -4.89 -13.42
C THR A 109 -17.60 -6.23 -13.68
N GLN A 110 -17.97 -6.98 -12.63
CA GLN A 110 -18.48 -8.36 -12.72
C GLN A 110 -17.52 -9.30 -13.47
N ASP A 111 -16.22 -9.02 -13.41
CA ASP A 111 -15.18 -9.78 -14.10
C ASP A 111 -14.67 -10.94 -13.23
N TYR A 112 -14.94 -12.17 -13.69
CA TYR A 112 -14.46 -13.40 -13.05
C TYR A 112 -12.93 -13.47 -12.93
N PHE A 113 -12.19 -12.94 -13.90
CA PHE A 113 -10.73 -12.95 -13.85
C PHE A 113 -10.20 -12.08 -12.70
N ALA A 114 -10.85 -10.95 -12.42
CA ALA A 114 -10.45 -10.07 -11.32
C ALA A 114 -10.63 -10.75 -9.95
N TYR A 115 -11.68 -11.58 -9.76
CA TYR A 115 -11.84 -12.39 -8.55
C TYR A 115 -10.74 -13.44 -8.40
N ILE A 116 -10.36 -14.11 -9.50
CA ILE A 116 -9.29 -15.11 -9.50
C ILE A 116 -7.95 -14.44 -9.14
N ILE A 117 -7.65 -13.29 -9.74
CA ILE A 117 -6.45 -12.50 -9.43
C ILE A 117 -6.42 -12.08 -7.97
N ALA A 118 -7.53 -11.54 -7.43
CA ALA A 118 -7.63 -11.17 -6.02
C ALA A 118 -7.38 -12.38 -5.10
N GLY A 119 -7.97 -13.53 -5.41
CA GLY A 119 -7.78 -14.77 -4.66
C GLY A 119 -6.33 -15.28 -4.70
N LEU A 120 -5.68 -15.25 -5.86
CA LEU A 120 -4.27 -15.64 -6.00
C LEU A 120 -3.33 -14.71 -5.23
N ILE A 121 -3.57 -13.40 -5.27
CA ILE A 121 -2.79 -12.42 -4.51
C ILE A 121 -2.98 -12.66 -3.02
N PHE A 122 -4.22 -12.82 -2.56
CA PHE A 122 -4.52 -13.08 -1.16
C PHE A 122 -3.88 -14.40 -0.67
N LEU A 123 -3.95 -15.47 -1.45
CA LEU A 123 -3.24 -16.72 -1.15
C LEU A 123 -1.73 -16.51 -1.07
N GLY A 124 -1.14 -15.78 -2.02
CA GLY A 124 0.28 -15.43 -2.00
C GLY A 124 0.68 -14.67 -0.73
N GLN A 125 -0.17 -13.75 -0.26
CA GLN A 125 0.03 -13.02 0.98
C GLN A 125 -0.05 -13.95 2.21
N LEU A 126 -0.97 -14.91 2.23
CA LEU A 126 -1.03 -15.92 3.30
C LEU A 126 0.25 -16.74 3.34
N PHE A 127 0.72 -17.26 2.19
CA PHE A 127 1.99 -17.98 2.12
C PHE A 127 3.16 -17.11 2.60
N TYR A 128 3.18 -15.84 2.22
CA TYR A 128 4.20 -14.89 2.67
C TYR A 128 4.17 -14.68 4.20
N ALA A 129 2.97 -14.51 4.78
CA ALA A 129 2.78 -14.39 6.22
C ALA A 129 3.20 -15.67 6.97
N PHE A 130 2.81 -16.85 6.46
CA PHE A 130 3.23 -18.15 7.02
C PHE A 130 4.74 -18.37 6.91
N SER A 131 5.38 -17.84 5.87
CA SER A 131 6.84 -17.86 5.71
C SER A 131 7.57 -16.93 6.69
N ARG A 132 6.86 -16.28 7.63
CA ARG A 132 7.40 -15.31 8.60
C ARG A 132 8.22 -14.20 7.97
N PHE A 133 7.79 -13.71 6.79
CA PHE A 133 8.45 -12.59 6.10
C PHE A 133 9.88 -12.88 5.65
N THR A 134 10.28 -14.16 5.60
CA THR A 134 11.63 -14.57 5.22
C THR A 134 11.79 -14.76 3.70
N ALA A 135 10.68 -14.89 2.97
CA ALA A 135 10.70 -14.93 1.51
C ALA A 135 10.92 -13.52 0.90
N PRO A 136 11.44 -13.39 -0.34
CA PRO A 136 11.53 -12.10 -1.01
C PRO A 136 10.13 -11.60 -1.43
N ALA A 137 9.72 -10.43 -0.92
CA ALA A 137 8.37 -9.86 -1.04
C ALA A 137 8.06 -9.14 -2.37
N HIS A 138 8.90 -9.31 -3.40
CA HIS A 138 8.85 -8.47 -4.62
C HIS A 138 7.64 -8.75 -5.52
N PHE A 139 6.88 -9.81 -5.26
CA PHE A 139 5.89 -10.34 -6.20
C PHE A 139 4.50 -9.65 -6.15
N PRO A 140 3.90 -9.33 -4.98
CA PRO A 140 2.49 -8.87 -4.95
C PRO A 140 2.29 -7.39 -5.32
N ALA A 141 3.14 -6.48 -4.84
CA ALA A 141 2.89 -5.04 -4.93
C ALA A 141 2.99 -4.47 -6.37
N GLY A 142 3.93 -4.99 -7.17
CA GLY A 142 4.10 -4.56 -8.56
C GLY A 142 2.92 -4.94 -9.47
N VAL A 143 2.33 -6.11 -9.23
CA VAL A 143 1.22 -6.64 -10.03
C VAL A 143 -0.05 -5.81 -9.80
N ILE A 144 -0.34 -5.43 -8.55
CA ILE A 144 -1.52 -4.63 -8.19
C ILE A 144 -1.45 -3.23 -8.81
N GLY A 145 -0.29 -2.57 -8.72
CA GLY A 145 -0.10 -1.22 -9.28
C GLY A 145 -0.25 -1.17 -10.80
N VAL A 146 0.34 -2.13 -11.50
CA VAL A 146 0.25 -2.20 -12.98
C VAL A 146 -1.16 -2.53 -13.43
N TYR A 147 -1.84 -3.46 -12.75
CA TYR A 147 -3.20 -3.87 -13.11
C TYR A 147 -4.23 -2.75 -12.89
N THR A 148 -4.13 -2.03 -11.76
CA THR A 148 -5.03 -0.91 -11.45
C THR A 148 -4.84 0.28 -12.41
N LEU A 149 -3.60 0.59 -12.80
CA LEU A 149 -3.31 1.60 -13.84
C LEU A 149 -3.84 1.18 -15.21
N ALA A 150 -3.65 -0.08 -15.60
CA ALA A 150 -4.16 -0.61 -16.87
C ALA A 150 -5.69 -0.48 -16.96
N LEU A 151 -6.40 -0.80 -15.89
CA LEU A 151 -7.86 -0.67 -15.85
C LEU A 151 -8.34 0.78 -15.88
N GLN A 152 -7.65 1.69 -15.18
CA GLN A 152 -7.96 3.12 -15.25
C GLN A 152 -7.79 3.65 -16.69
N LEU A 153 -6.75 3.21 -17.40
CA LEU A 153 -6.51 3.60 -18.80
C LEU A 153 -7.59 3.04 -19.74
N VAL A 154 -7.97 1.77 -19.59
CA VAL A 154 -9.05 1.15 -20.39
C VAL A 154 -10.38 1.88 -20.17
N TRP A 155 -10.71 2.21 -18.93
CA TRP A 155 -11.93 2.96 -18.61
C TRP A 155 -11.93 4.37 -19.20
N VAL A 156 -10.81 5.10 -19.13
CA VAL A 156 -10.65 6.42 -19.77
C VAL A 156 -10.80 6.34 -21.28
N MET A 157 -10.25 5.29 -21.92
CA MET A 157 -10.35 5.07 -23.37
C MET A 157 -11.79 4.78 -23.80
N GLN A 158 -12.52 3.94 -23.08
CA GLN A 158 -13.93 3.64 -23.35
C GLN A 158 -14.82 4.88 -23.21
N LYS A 159 -14.58 5.72 -22.20
CA LYS A 159 -15.35 6.95 -21.99
C LYS A 159 -15.11 8.01 -23.08
N LYS A 160 -13.93 8.01 -23.72
CA LYS A 160 -13.64 8.87 -24.88
C LYS A 160 -14.27 8.37 -26.18
N ASN A 161 -14.36 7.06 -26.38
CA ASN A 161 -14.99 6.46 -27.57
C ASN A 161 -16.52 6.48 -27.57
N LEU A 162 -17.16 6.80 -26.44
CA LEU A 162 -18.62 6.94 -26.32
C LEU A 162 -19.14 8.36 -26.61
N LYS A 163 -18.27 9.27 -27.09
CA LYS A 163 -18.67 10.57 -27.63
C LYS A 163 -18.75 10.52 -29.16
N VAL A 164 -19.74 9.80 -29.68
CA VAL A 164 -20.24 9.91 -31.07
C VAL A 164 -21.76 9.89 -30.99
#